data_AF-A0A415VCU6-F1
#
_entry.id   AF-A0A415VCU6-F1
#
_cell.length_a   1.000
_cell.length_b   1.000
_cell.length_c   1.000
_cell.angle_alpha   90.00
_cell.angle_beta   90.00
_cell.angle_gamma   90.00
#
_symmetry.space_group_name_H-M   'P 1'
#
loop_
_entity.id
_entity.type
_entity.pdbx_description
1 polymer ?
#
loop_
_entity_poly.entity_id
_entity_poly.type
_entity_poly.pdbx_seq_one_letter_code
_entity_poly.pdbx_strand_id
1 'polypeptide(L)'
;MRILGYADTKDDFLLWQDYRKDQVFLKILENPKHNQKGTHYKDSNMYIFAGLKKDDSLEEHLKYNDKFLSSDVFQWESVVDISAKEEAMQQAAKRVFVFVRKVSAENGITLPYTYIGTGHLENPRKDATTNGSILYDIHMDNPLPQELQEDFQWME
;
A
#
# COMPACT_ATOMS: atom_id res chain seq x y z
N MET A 1 -29.65 -18.72 7.79
CA MET A 1 -29.57 -18.33 6.36
C MET A 1 -28.77 -17.03 6.32
N ARG A 2 -27.47 -17.11 6.01
CA ARG A 2 -26.58 -15.93 5.93
C ARG A 2 -26.84 -15.32 4.56
N ILE A 3 -27.38 -14.10 4.52
CA ILE A 3 -27.58 -13.36 3.28
C ILE A 3 -26.19 -13.08 2.73
N LEU A 4 -25.88 -13.68 1.56
CA LEU A 4 -24.71 -13.34 0.77
C LEU A 4 -24.86 -11.88 0.36
N GLY A 5 -23.97 -11.02 0.84
CA GLY A 5 -23.86 -9.66 0.35
C GLY A 5 -23.59 -9.71 -1.14
N TYR A 6 -24.48 -9.13 -1.93
CA TYR A 6 -24.26 -8.91 -3.35
C TYR A 6 -23.08 -7.93 -3.47
N ALA A 7 -21.99 -8.38 -4.08
CA ALA A 7 -20.84 -7.55 -4.43
C ALA A 7 -21.29 -6.53 -5.48
N ASP A 8 -21.63 -5.33 -5.02
CA ASP A 8 -21.99 -4.20 -5.87
C ASP A 8 -20.85 -3.18 -5.87
N THR A 9 -19.66 -3.60 -6.33
CA THR A 9 -18.72 -2.83 -7.16
C THR A 9 -17.69 -3.80 -7.77
N LYS A 10 -17.13 -3.47 -8.94
CA LYS A 10 -16.11 -4.27 -9.65
C LYS A 10 -14.78 -4.44 -8.88
N ASP A 11 -14.64 -3.82 -7.70
CA ASP A 11 -13.34 -3.58 -7.04
C ASP A 11 -13.21 -4.20 -5.64
N ASP A 12 -14.06 -5.17 -5.24
CA ASP A 12 -14.03 -5.68 -3.86
C ASP A 12 -12.84 -6.60 -3.58
N PHE A 13 -11.74 -6.04 -3.08
CA PHE A 13 -10.71 -6.80 -2.39
C PHE A 13 -11.24 -7.15 -0.99
N LEU A 14 -11.04 -8.38 -0.57
CA LEU A 14 -11.46 -8.84 0.75
C LEU A 14 -10.40 -8.41 1.76
N LEU A 15 -10.83 -7.70 2.81
CA LEU A 15 -9.96 -7.32 3.91
C LEU A 15 -9.21 -8.54 4.44
N TRP A 16 -7.92 -8.35 4.74
CA TRP A 16 -7.05 -9.33 5.35
C TRP A 16 -6.76 -10.56 4.48
N GLN A 17 -7.08 -10.50 3.18
CA GLN A 17 -6.71 -11.54 2.22
C GLN A 17 -5.42 -11.17 1.49
N ASP A 18 -4.70 -12.22 1.08
CA ASP A 18 -3.45 -12.10 0.35
C ASP A 18 -3.67 -12.02 -1.16
N TYR A 19 -2.98 -11.07 -1.77
CA TYR A 19 -3.00 -10.81 -3.20
C TYR A 19 -1.58 -10.63 -3.72
N ARG A 20 -1.26 -11.32 -4.81
CA ARG A 20 -0.10 -10.96 -5.62
C ARG A 20 -0.42 -9.76 -6.51
N LYS A 21 0.60 -8.97 -6.87
CA LYS A 21 0.42 -7.79 -7.73
C LYS A 21 -0.28 -8.12 -9.07
N ASP A 22 0.05 -9.25 -9.70
CA ASP A 22 -0.59 -9.71 -10.94
C ASP A 22 -2.10 -9.93 -10.76
N GLN A 23 -2.51 -10.51 -9.64
CA GLN A 23 -3.93 -10.71 -9.31
C GLN A 23 -4.65 -9.38 -9.09
N VAL A 24 -4.01 -8.42 -8.40
CA VAL A 24 -4.56 -7.08 -8.21
C VAL A 24 -4.78 -6.40 -9.57
N PHE A 25 -3.77 -6.37 -10.43
CA PHE A 25 -3.88 -5.75 -11.76
C PHE A 25 -4.95 -6.40 -12.63
N LEU A 26 -5.02 -7.74 -12.67
CA LEU A 26 -6.07 -8.43 -13.40
C LEU A 26 -7.47 -8.06 -12.89
N LYS A 27 -7.64 -7.94 -11.57
CA LYS A 27 -8.92 -7.60 -10.95
C LYS A 27 -9.35 -6.17 -11.27
N ILE A 28 -8.40 -5.24 -11.38
CA ILE A 28 -8.68 -3.86 -11.81
C ILE A 28 -8.62 -3.66 -13.33
N LEU A 29 -8.57 -4.75 -14.12
CA LEU A 29 -8.55 -4.73 -15.59
C LEU A 29 -7.32 -4.03 -16.19
N GLU A 30 -6.19 -4.16 -15.52
CA GLU A 30 -4.89 -3.61 -15.93
C GLU A 30 -3.93 -4.71 -16.39
N ASN A 31 -2.90 -4.32 -17.14
CA ASN A 31 -1.88 -5.26 -17.61
C ASN A 31 -1.04 -5.77 -16.42
N PRO A 32 -1.05 -7.07 -16.10
CA PRO A 32 -0.31 -7.62 -14.95
C PRO A 32 1.21 -7.47 -15.06
N LYS A 33 1.74 -7.15 -16.25
CA LYS A 33 3.17 -6.86 -16.47
C LYS A 33 3.60 -5.46 -16.02
N HIS A 34 2.66 -4.58 -15.67
CA HIS A 34 2.95 -3.23 -15.14
C HIS A 34 3.20 -3.23 -13.61
N ASN A 35 3.88 -4.26 -13.10
CA ASN A 35 4.05 -4.50 -11.65
C ASN A 35 5.39 -4.01 -11.06
N GLN A 36 6.14 -3.23 -11.85
CA GLN A 36 7.48 -2.76 -11.53
C GLN A 36 7.49 -1.69 -10.43
N LYS A 37 6.46 -0.84 -10.36
CA LYS A 37 6.33 0.20 -9.32
C LYS A 37 5.54 -0.30 -8.10
N GLY A 38 5.76 0.35 -6.96
CA GLY A 38 4.96 0.17 -5.73
C GLY A 38 3.61 0.90 -5.76
N THR A 39 3.37 1.74 -6.76
CA THR A 39 2.17 2.57 -6.86
C THR A 39 1.54 2.49 -8.25
N HIS A 40 0.21 2.49 -8.30
CA HIS A 40 -0.56 2.56 -9.54
C HIS A 40 -1.76 3.50 -9.38
N TYR A 41 -2.18 4.15 -10.48
CA TYR A 41 -3.30 5.09 -10.48
C TYR A 41 -4.32 4.69 -11.54
N LYS A 42 -5.59 4.61 -11.17
CA LYS A 42 -6.69 4.26 -12.09
C LYS A 42 -8.01 4.83 -11.59
N ASP A 43 -8.81 5.42 -12.47
CA ASP A 43 -10.17 5.90 -12.16
C ASP A 43 -10.25 6.83 -10.92
N SER A 44 -9.23 7.69 -10.72
CA SER A 44 -9.04 8.54 -9.52
C SER A 44 -8.75 7.79 -8.22
N ASN A 45 -8.48 6.48 -8.29
CA ASN A 45 -7.99 5.67 -7.18
C ASN A 45 -6.48 5.48 -7.28
N MET A 46 -5.86 5.23 -6.14
CA MET A 46 -4.46 4.90 -6.00
C MET A 46 -4.32 3.52 -5.37
N TYR A 47 -3.41 2.70 -5.87
CA TYR A 47 -3.11 1.36 -5.36
C TYR A 47 -1.67 1.35 -4.87
N ILE A 48 -1.47 1.03 -3.60
CA ILE A 48 -0.16 1.06 -2.92
C ILE A 48 0.23 -0.35 -2.51
N PHE A 49 1.44 -0.74 -2.86
CA PHE A 49 2.08 -1.99 -2.49
C PHE A 49 3.31 -1.68 -1.63
N ALA A 50 3.11 -1.71 -0.31
CA ALA A 50 4.10 -1.34 0.69
C ALA A 50 4.80 -2.58 1.26
N GLY A 51 6.11 -2.47 1.51
CA GLY A 51 6.90 -3.48 2.22
C GLY A 51 7.36 -2.93 3.56
N LEU A 52 7.09 -3.62 4.67
CA LEU A 52 7.42 -3.13 6.02
C LEU A 52 8.87 -3.36 6.42
N LYS A 53 9.50 -4.45 5.96
CA LYS A 53 10.90 -4.73 6.30
C LYS A 53 11.84 -3.87 5.47
N LYS A 54 12.69 -3.12 6.17
CA LYS A 54 13.92 -2.55 5.62
C LYS A 54 14.88 -3.71 5.39
N ASP A 55 14.97 -4.16 4.15
CA ASP A 55 15.98 -5.14 3.77
C ASP A 55 17.33 -4.41 3.73
N ASP A 56 18.25 -4.82 4.61
CA ASP A 56 19.57 -4.18 4.73
C ASP A 56 20.46 -4.40 3.52
N SER A 57 20.10 -5.34 2.64
CA SER A 57 20.75 -5.52 1.35
C SER A 57 20.27 -4.54 0.28
N LEU A 58 19.15 -3.83 0.52
CA LEU A 58 18.69 -2.79 -0.39
C LEU A 58 19.52 -1.51 -0.23
N GLU A 59 19.75 -0.85 -1.36
CA GLU A 59 20.33 0.49 -1.37
C GLU A 59 19.50 1.44 -0.49
N GLU A 60 20.17 2.37 0.19
CA GLU A 60 19.56 3.24 1.20
C GLU A 60 18.36 4.03 0.66
N HIS A 61 18.41 4.43 -0.63
CA HIS A 61 17.33 5.13 -1.31
C HIS A 61 16.07 4.27 -1.58
N LEU A 62 16.14 2.95 -1.35
CA LEU A 62 15.03 1.99 -1.46
C LEU A 62 14.46 1.60 -0.09
N LYS A 63 15.00 2.13 1.02
CA LYS A 63 14.50 1.87 2.38
C LYS A 63 13.37 2.85 2.73
N TYR A 64 12.15 2.51 2.33
CA TYR A 64 10.96 3.29 2.66
C TYR A 64 10.61 3.24 4.15
N ASN A 65 10.00 4.31 4.67
CA ASN A 65 9.58 4.43 6.07
C ASN A 65 8.09 4.06 6.28
N ASP A 66 7.61 3.09 5.50
CA ASP A 66 6.23 2.58 5.56
C ASP A 66 5.98 1.89 6.91
N LYS A 67 4.96 2.34 7.66
CA LYS A 67 4.63 1.80 8.98
C LYS A 67 3.23 2.19 9.45
N PHE A 68 2.68 1.44 10.40
CA PHE A 68 1.47 1.85 11.12
C PHE A 68 1.82 2.81 12.26
N LEU A 69 1.20 4.00 12.28
CA LEU A 69 1.30 4.96 13.37
C LEU A 69 0.27 4.68 14.47
N SER A 70 -0.90 4.19 14.07
CA SER A 70 -1.99 3.68 14.91
C SER A 70 -2.69 2.54 14.17
N SER A 71 -3.75 1.97 14.76
CA SER A 71 -4.56 0.95 14.09
C SER A 71 -5.24 1.48 12.81
N ASP A 72 -5.49 2.78 12.71
CA ASP A 72 -6.22 3.43 11.62
C ASP A 72 -5.39 4.42 10.80
N VAL A 73 -4.10 4.59 11.10
CA VAL A 73 -3.20 5.48 10.35
C VAL A 73 -1.98 4.72 9.87
N PHE A 74 -1.87 4.57 8.55
CA PHE A 74 -0.71 3.99 7.88
C PHE A 74 0.13 5.10 7.26
N GLN A 75 1.39 5.24 7.70
CA GLN A 75 2.34 6.13 7.05
C GLN A 75 2.87 5.46 5.79
N TRP A 76 2.80 6.18 4.67
CA TRP A 76 3.34 5.75 3.38
C TRP A 76 4.37 6.77 2.86
N GLU A 77 5.49 6.26 2.35
CA GLU A 77 6.51 7.05 1.65
C GLU A 77 6.41 6.87 0.14
N SER A 78 6.34 7.97 -0.60
CA SER A 78 6.38 7.92 -2.06
C SER A 78 7.72 7.43 -2.58
N VAL A 79 7.76 6.97 -3.83
CA VAL A 79 9.05 6.86 -4.53
C VAL A 79 9.73 8.24 -4.61
N VAL A 80 11.06 8.24 -4.64
CA VAL A 80 11.85 9.45 -4.87
C VAL A 80 11.59 10.02 -6.27
N ASP A 81 11.79 11.33 -6.42
CA ASP A 81 11.73 12.04 -7.71
C ASP A 81 10.45 11.81 -8.52
N ILE A 82 9.28 11.77 -7.86
CA ILE A 82 8.00 11.75 -8.58
C ILE A 82 7.84 12.98 -9.46
N SER A 83 7.27 12.78 -10.65
CA SER A 83 6.92 13.90 -11.54
C SER A 83 5.81 14.76 -10.93
N ALA A 84 5.72 16.03 -11.34
CA ALA A 84 4.61 16.92 -10.95
C ALA A 84 3.24 16.33 -11.32
N LYS A 85 3.17 15.52 -12.38
CA LYS A 85 1.96 14.79 -12.76
C LYS A 85 1.62 13.69 -11.75
N GLU A 86 2.60 12.90 -11.31
CA GLU A 86 2.41 11.87 -10.27
C GLU A 86 2.00 12.50 -8.95
N GLU A 87 2.62 13.61 -8.56
CA GLU A 87 2.23 14.36 -7.36
C GLU A 87 0.77 14.85 -7.46
N ALA A 88 0.37 15.42 -8.59
CA ALA A 88 -1.02 15.85 -8.81
C ALA A 88 -2.00 14.67 -8.76
N MET A 89 -1.62 13.49 -9.24
CA MET A 89 -2.44 12.27 -9.13
C MET A 89 -2.57 11.77 -7.69
N GLN A 90 -1.52 11.89 -6.86
CA GLN A 90 -1.58 11.58 -5.43
C GLN A 90 -2.55 12.53 -4.71
N GLN A 91 -2.43 13.83 -4.94
CA GLN A 91 -3.29 14.84 -4.31
C GLN A 91 -4.76 14.75 -4.78
N ALA A 92 -5.01 14.32 -6.01
CA ALA A 92 -6.35 14.15 -6.55
C ALA A 92 -6.96 12.76 -6.29
N ALA A 93 -6.23 11.85 -5.64
CA ALA A 93 -6.70 10.49 -5.38
C ALA A 93 -7.91 10.53 -4.43
N LYS A 94 -9.05 10.01 -4.88
CA LYS A 94 -10.27 9.94 -4.08
C LYS A 94 -10.23 8.83 -3.05
N ARG A 95 -9.53 7.73 -3.37
CA ARG A 95 -9.40 6.57 -2.51
C ARG A 95 -8.06 5.88 -2.75
N VAL A 96 -7.47 5.39 -1.67
CA VAL A 96 -6.24 4.62 -1.70
C VAL A 96 -6.54 3.20 -1.28
N PHE A 97 -6.09 2.21 -2.05
CA PHE A 97 -6.14 0.79 -1.73
C PHE A 97 -4.76 0.36 -1.28
N VAL A 98 -4.64 -0.13 -0.04
CA VAL A 98 -3.33 -0.42 0.57
C VAL A 98 -3.13 -1.92 0.70
N PHE A 99 -2.01 -2.38 0.16
CA PHE A 99 -1.54 -3.76 0.20
C PHE A 99 -0.18 -3.78 0.87
N VAL A 100 -0.03 -4.56 1.94
CA VAL A 100 1.17 -4.58 2.78
C VAL A 100 1.77 -5.98 2.80
N ARG A 101 3.10 -6.07 2.80
CA ARG A 101 3.82 -7.32 3.10
C ARG A 101 4.95 -7.06 4.08
N LYS A 102 5.23 -8.05 4.93
CA LYS A 102 6.36 -7.98 5.87
C LYS A 102 7.70 -8.18 5.17
N VAL A 103 7.85 -9.27 4.43
CA VAL A 103 9.09 -9.59 3.68
C VAL A 103 8.78 -9.80 2.21
N SER A 104 9.76 -9.49 1.35
CA SER A 104 9.58 -9.52 -0.09
C SER A 104 9.58 -10.94 -0.67
N ALA A 105 10.42 -11.81 -0.11
CA ALA A 105 10.55 -13.20 -0.47
C ALA A 105 11.07 -14.02 0.72
N GLU A 106 10.75 -15.30 0.73
CA GLU A 106 11.29 -16.28 1.65
C GLU A 106 11.61 -17.57 0.89
N ASN A 107 12.79 -18.15 1.10
CA ASN A 107 13.23 -19.37 0.41
C ASN A 107 13.11 -19.32 -1.13
N GLY A 108 13.35 -18.15 -1.73
CA GLY A 108 13.26 -17.93 -3.18
C GLY A 108 11.85 -17.76 -3.73
N ILE A 109 10.83 -17.73 -2.87
CA ILE A 109 9.43 -17.50 -3.25
C ILE A 109 9.04 -16.07 -2.89
N THR A 110 8.57 -15.30 -3.87
CA THR A 110 8.00 -13.97 -3.63
C THR A 110 6.69 -14.09 -2.87
N LEU A 111 6.59 -13.44 -1.71
CA LEU A 111 5.38 -13.46 -0.90
C LEU A 111 4.31 -12.49 -1.42
N PRO A 112 3.02 -12.83 -1.27
CA PRO A 112 1.91 -11.93 -1.60
C PRO A 112 1.83 -10.76 -0.61
N TYR A 113 0.95 -9.80 -0.91
CA TYR A 113 0.62 -8.70 -0.04
C TYR A 113 -0.76 -8.93 0.58
N THR A 114 -0.90 -8.66 1.87
CA THR A 114 -2.18 -8.62 2.57
C THR A 114 -2.88 -7.30 2.26
N TYR A 115 -4.12 -7.36 1.79
CA TYR A 115 -4.95 -6.17 1.59
C TYR A 115 -5.48 -5.67 2.93
N ILE A 116 -5.12 -4.44 3.31
CA ILE A 116 -5.46 -3.86 4.62
C ILE A 116 -6.63 -2.87 4.55
N GLY A 117 -7.21 -2.68 3.36
CA GLY A 117 -8.38 -1.84 3.17
C GLY A 117 -8.12 -0.57 2.37
N THR A 118 -9.09 0.33 2.45
CA THR A 118 -9.06 1.62 1.79
C THR A 118 -8.88 2.78 2.77
N GLY A 119 -8.43 3.92 2.25
CA GLY A 119 -8.29 5.15 3.03
C GLY A 119 -8.07 6.38 2.16
N HIS A 120 -7.66 7.48 2.80
CA HIS A 120 -7.43 8.78 2.17
C HIS A 120 -6.04 9.31 2.50
N LEU A 121 -5.37 9.92 1.52
CA LEU A 121 -4.08 10.60 1.73
C LEU A 121 -4.30 11.92 2.46
N GLU A 122 -3.54 12.11 3.53
CA GLU A 122 -3.51 13.31 4.33
C GLU A 122 -2.06 13.68 4.69
N ASN A 123 -1.91 14.91 5.19
CA ASN A 123 -0.67 15.40 5.80
C ASN A 123 0.62 15.15 4.97
N PRO A 124 0.70 15.65 3.73
CA PRO A 124 1.91 15.51 2.90
C PRO A 124 3.10 16.25 3.54
N ARG A 125 4.23 15.56 3.67
CA ARG A 125 5.48 16.09 4.24
C ARG A 125 6.63 15.87 3.26
N LYS A 126 7.03 16.95 2.57
CA LYS A 126 8.09 16.91 1.52
C LYS A 126 9.52 16.99 2.06
N ASP A 127 9.70 17.58 3.24
CA ASP A 127 11.03 17.81 3.84
C ASP A 127 11.32 16.82 4.99
N ALA A 128 10.50 15.77 5.13
CA ALA A 128 10.62 14.80 6.21
C ALA A 128 11.61 13.67 5.91
N THR A 129 12.05 13.52 4.66
CA THR A 129 13.02 12.53 4.22
C THR A 129 14.25 13.21 3.63
N THR A 130 15.40 12.54 3.69
CA THR A 130 16.68 13.07 3.19
C THR A 130 16.85 12.89 1.68
N ASN A 131 15.99 12.09 1.05
CA ASN A 131 16.04 11.71 -0.36
C ASN A 131 14.99 12.44 -1.23
N GLY A 132 14.20 13.36 -0.66
CA GLY A 132 13.20 14.16 -1.38
C GLY A 132 11.90 13.42 -1.70
N SER A 133 11.67 12.23 -1.14
CA SER A 133 10.36 11.57 -1.17
C SER A 133 9.33 12.34 -0.33
N ILE A 134 8.04 12.03 -0.51
CA ILE A 134 6.96 12.63 0.26
C ILE A 134 6.41 11.58 1.23
N LEU A 135 6.34 11.92 2.52
CA LEU A 135 5.59 11.13 3.48
C LEU A 135 4.14 11.58 3.53
N TYR A 136 3.23 10.62 3.58
CA TYR A 136 1.81 10.83 3.76
C TYR A 136 1.31 10.01 4.95
N ASP A 137 0.26 10.49 5.58
CA ASP A 137 -0.58 9.68 6.46
C ASP A 137 -1.77 9.19 5.64
N ILE A 138 -2.00 7.89 5.63
CA ILE A 138 -3.20 7.30 5.04
C ILE A 138 -4.14 6.97 6.19
N HIS A 139 -5.22 7.75 6.30
CA HIS A 139 -6.28 7.47 7.26
C HIS A 139 -7.16 6.35 6.70
N MET A 140 -7.13 5.19 7.34
CA MET A 140 -7.77 3.96 6.88
C MET A 140 -9.25 3.93 7.31
N ASP A 141 -10.11 3.45 6.41
CA ASP A 141 -11.56 3.32 6.64
C ASP A 141 -11.89 2.21 7.65
N ASN A 142 -10.99 1.22 7.78
CA ASN A 142 -11.12 0.12 8.72
C ASN A 142 -9.86 0.04 9.58
N PRO A 143 -9.98 0.02 10.92
CA PRO A 143 -8.83 -0.16 11.77
C PRO A 143 -8.25 -1.57 11.58
N LEU A 144 -6.93 -1.65 11.65
CA LEU A 144 -6.17 -2.88 11.65
C LEU A 144 -6.56 -3.72 12.89
N PRO A 145 -6.98 -4.99 12.72
CA PRO A 145 -7.20 -5.91 13.83
C PRO A 145 -5.96 -6.04 14.70
N GLN A 146 -6.14 -6.19 16.01
CA GLN A 146 -5.03 -6.29 16.97
C GLN A 146 -3.99 -7.36 16.59
N GLU A 147 -4.44 -8.53 16.13
CA GLU A 147 -3.54 -9.62 15.70
C GLU A 147 -2.61 -9.19 14.56
N LEU A 148 -3.13 -8.46 13.58
CA LEU A 148 -2.32 -7.93 12.47
C LEU A 148 -1.47 -6.73 12.90
N GLN A 149 -1.97 -5.91 13.82
CA GLN A 149 -1.19 -4.82 14.39
C GLN A 149 0.04 -5.34 15.11
N GLU A 150 -0.13 -6.40 15.91
CA GLU A 150 0.98 -7.10 16.53
C GLU A 150 1.92 -7.64 15.44
N ASP A 151 1.44 -8.43 14.48
CA ASP A 151 2.30 -9.03 13.43
C ASP A 151 3.13 -7.99 12.64
N PHE A 152 2.54 -6.84 12.33
CA PHE A 152 3.19 -5.75 11.61
C PHE A 152 4.08 -4.84 12.48
N GLN A 153 3.86 -4.78 13.80
CA GLN A 153 4.67 -3.97 14.74
C GLN A 153 5.83 -4.76 15.37
N TRP A 154 5.76 -6.09 15.48
CA TRP A 154 6.85 -6.93 16.00
C TRP A 154 8.02 -7.01 15.02
N MET A 155 8.82 -5.95 15.00
CA MET A 155 10.10 -5.80 14.31
C MET A 155 10.99 -4.88 15.18
N GLU A 156 11.69 -5.47 16.17
CA GLU A 156 12.95 -4.91 16.68
C GLU A 156 14.11 -5.30 15.74
#